data_AF-A0ABD3PNZ6-F1
#
_entry.id   AF-A0ABD3PNZ6-F1
#
_cell.length_a   1.000
_cell.length_b   1.000
_cell.length_c   1.000
_cell.angle_alpha   90.00
_cell.angle_beta   90.00
_cell.angle_gamma   90.00
#
_symmetry.space_group_name_H-M   'P 1'
#
loop_
_entity.id
_entity.type
_entity.pdbx_description
1 polymer ?
#
loop_
_entity_poly.entity_id
_entity_poly.type
_entity_poly.pdbx_seq_one_letter_code
_entity_poly.pdbx_strand_id
1 'polypeptide(L)'
;MTCLTLWVLKWTATLILLNFYWGSQMFEDLEKQSLTGLSGLVKREFIGDDVSALKKNVTKLKEAIAADVNRTISKHDASDESKMIVPNLQDGTLQGKERLWKILQTRNVTEVDAAYWATVPTWGEILSNLYPKSHDITEAGPIIHGLETCQAFQAATASNPTQRRIAPAGIFNTGTNYLSVLLEYNCQNPHRVAKFNNNPKRGHGNEWEVLWGKHTPAHHRGKYYKNTKHNYDVHEVLPVVLIRNPFGWMKSMCRNSYSASWAGKGDVSSCPQLKKNGDWNEVDVKFGPGSTHHKSLAHMWNDWYGEYFYNNYTMNSTMEDRINLTAPFPRLMIRFEDIIFFPYEVTQQICNCAGGVLGHRPDDTDVANSTFHYVVRSAKTGGGHGPASQRNGLIDSWVRYGKSDPRNEYDDESAGIAEEALDKLIVKAFGYG
;
A
#
# COMPACT_ATOMS: atom_id res chain seq x y z
N MET A 1 0.52 -50.78 30.16
CA MET A 1 1.02 -49.55 29.50
C MET A 1 -0.03 -48.81 28.65
N THR A 2 -1.17 -49.43 28.30
CA THR A 2 -2.20 -48.85 27.42
C THR A 2 -3.21 -47.92 28.11
N CYS A 3 -3.39 -48.05 29.44
CA CYS A 3 -4.38 -47.25 30.18
C CYS A 3 -3.94 -45.79 30.42
N LEU A 4 -2.64 -45.57 30.66
CA LEU A 4 -2.09 -44.24 30.93
C LEU A 4 -2.08 -43.36 29.67
N THR A 5 -1.79 -43.94 28.50
CA THR A 5 -1.80 -43.23 27.20
C THR A 5 -3.20 -42.77 26.82
N LEU A 6 -4.23 -43.58 27.04
CA LEU A 6 -5.63 -43.19 26.82
C LEU A 6 -6.07 -42.07 27.76
N TRP A 7 -5.59 -42.07 29.01
CA TRP A 7 -5.90 -41.04 29.99
C TRP A 7 -5.24 -39.71 29.64
N VAL A 8 -3.97 -39.73 29.23
CA VAL A 8 -3.25 -38.54 28.75
C VAL A 8 -3.93 -37.97 27.50
N LEU A 9 -4.28 -38.81 26.52
CA LEU A 9 -4.97 -38.38 25.29
C LEU A 9 -6.30 -37.68 25.57
N LYS A 10 -7.14 -38.24 26.47
CA LYS A 10 -8.40 -37.59 26.89
C LYS A 10 -8.16 -36.25 27.57
N TRP A 11 -7.14 -36.14 28.42
CA TRP A 11 -6.82 -34.87 29.09
C TRP A 11 -6.32 -33.81 28.11
N THR A 12 -5.43 -34.15 27.18
CA THR A 12 -5.00 -33.22 26.12
C THR A 12 -6.15 -32.80 25.23
N ALA A 13 -7.05 -33.71 24.83
CA ALA A 13 -8.21 -33.36 24.02
C ALA A 13 -9.15 -32.38 24.76
N THR A 14 -9.37 -32.61 26.06
CA THR A 14 -10.18 -31.72 26.91
C THR A 14 -9.54 -30.33 27.04
N LEU A 15 -8.23 -30.26 27.22
CA LEU A 15 -7.47 -29.00 27.30
C LEU A 15 -7.47 -28.22 25.99
N ILE A 16 -7.42 -28.91 24.85
CA ILE A 16 -7.53 -28.29 23.52
C ILE A 16 -8.94 -27.70 23.33
N LEU A 17 -9.98 -28.45 23.68
CA LEU A 17 -11.36 -27.98 23.57
C LEU A 17 -11.66 -26.81 24.52
N LEU A 18 -11.12 -26.83 25.74
CA LEU A 18 -11.23 -25.72 26.69
C LEU A 18 -10.52 -24.46 26.18
N ASN A 19 -9.31 -24.57 25.63
CA ASN A 19 -8.62 -23.43 25.02
C ASN A 19 -9.39 -22.87 23.81
N PHE A 20 -10.01 -23.74 23.00
CA PHE A 20 -10.82 -23.31 21.87
C PHE A 20 -12.10 -22.57 22.33
N TYR A 21 -12.79 -23.11 23.34
CA TYR A 21 -13.99 -22.52 23.91
C TYR A 21 -13.70 -21.16 24.55
N TRP A 22 -12.66 -21.06 25.38
CA TRP A 22 -12.27 -19.80 26.02
C TRP A 22 -11.76 -18.77 25.00
N GLY A 23 -11.04 -19.21 23.97
CA GLY A 23 -10.64 -18.37 22.84
C GLY A 23 -11.84 -17.79 22.07
N SER A 24 -12.89 -18.59 21.84
CA SER A 24 -14.11 -18.12 21.18
C SER A 24 -14.92 -17.14 22.03
N GLN A 25 -14.99 -17.34 23.35
CA GLN A 25 -15.71 -16.46 24.26
C GLN A 25 -15.01 -15.10 24.42
N MET A 26 -13.67 -15.08 24.48
CA MET A 26 -12.91 -13.82 24.47
C MET A 26 -13.10 -13.01 23.19
N PHE A 27 -13.30 -13.68 22.05
CA PHE A 27 -13.51 -13.01 20.77
C PHE A 27 -14.92 -12.37 20.70
N GLU A 28 -15.95 -13.06 21.19
CA GLU A 28 -17.31 -12.50 21.30
C GLU A 28 -17.37 -11.31 22.27
N ASP A 29 -16.62 -11.33 23.37
CA ASP A 29 -16.60 -10.22 24.34
C ASP A 29 -15.83 -8.99 23.81
N LEU A 30 -14.77 -9.19 23.02
CA LEU A 30 -14.07 -8.10 22.32
C LEU A 30 -14.95 -7.46 21.23
N GLU A 31 -15.76 -8.26 20.53
CA GLU A 31 -16.72 -7.76 19.54
C GLU A 31 -17.87 -7.00 20.20
N LYS A 32 -18.38 -7.47 21.34
CA LYS A 32 -19.41 -6.77 22.15
C LYS A 32 -18.87 -5.48 22.77
N GLN A 33 -17.61 -5.42 23.20
CA GLN A 33 -16.99 -4.19 23.73
C GLN A 33 -16.74 -3.13 22.63
N SER A 34 -16.39 -3.57 21.42
CA SER A 34 -16.29 -2.71 20.24
C SER A 34 -17.65 -2.07 19.86
N LEU A 35 -18.72 -2.88 19.85
CA LEU A 35 -20.07 -2.43 19.51
C LEU A 35 -20.71 -1.54 20.59
N THR A 36 -20.42 -1.79 21.87
CA THR A 36 -20.91 -0.94 22.98
C THR A 36 -20.16 0.38 23.09
N GLY A 37 -18.88 0.44 22.70
CA GLY A 37 -18.12 1.69 22.58
C GLY A 37 -18.66 2.64 21.50
N LEU A 38 -19.11 2.09 20.36
CA LEU A 38 -19.78 2.84 19.29
C LEU A 38 -21.17 3.35 19.68
N SER A 39 -21.93 2.57 20.44
CA SER A 39 -23.22 2.99 21.02
C SER A 39 -23.07 4.14 22.03
N GLY A 40 -21.99 4.13 22.82
CA GLY A 40 -21.69 5.20 23.78
C GLY A 40 -21.28 6.53 23.14
N LEU A 41 -20.59 6.49 22.00
CA LEU A 41 -20.17 7.68 21.24
C LEU A 41 -21.35 8.36 20.51
N VAL A 42 -22.28 7.59 19.97
CA VAL A 42 -23.49 8.14 19.31
C VAL A 42 -24.46 8.76 20.32
N LYS A 43 -24.48 8.28 21.56
CA LYS A 43 -25.33 8.82 22.63
C LYS A 43 -24.87 10.18 23.19
N ARG A 44 -23.66 10.64 22.87
CA ARG A 44 -23.08 11.87 23.46
C ARG A 44 -23.22 13.13 22.61
N GLU A 45 -23.68 13.05 21.36
CA GLU A 45 -23.78 14.23 20.46
C GLU A 45 -25.17 14.53 19.91
N PHE A 46 -26.20 13.73 20.21
CA PHE A 46 -27.58 14.06 19.82
C PHE A 46 -28.54 13.92 20.99
N ILE A 47 -28.68 15.01 21.76
CA ILE A 47 -29.85 15.24 22.61
C ILE A 47 -30.78 16.15 21.81
N GLY A 48 -31.91 15.59 21.36
CA GLY A 48 -32.95 16.31 20.64
C GLY A 48 -33.30 15.62 19.33
N ASP A 49 -34.48 15.03 19.33
CA ASP A 49 -35.28 14.61 18.17
C ASP A 49 -35.13 13.18 17.61
N ASP A 50 -36.25 12.48 17.80
CA ASP A 50 -36.85 11.37 17.05
C ASP A 50 -35.93 10.24 16.50
N VAL A 51 -35.58 9.33 17.41
CA VAL A 51 -34.99 8.02 17.11
C VAL A 51 -35.81 7.20 16.10
N SER A 52 -37.11 7.47 15.91
CA SER A 52 -37.95 6.75 14.96
C SER A 52 -37.69 7.16 13.50
N ALA A 53 -37.42 8.45 13.25
CA ALA A 53 -37.03 8.96 11.94
C ALA A 53 -35.65 8.41 11.52
N LEU A 54 -34.71 8.30 12.47
CA LEU A 54 -33.40 7.71 12.23
C LEU A 54 -33.49 6.22 11.87
N LYS A 55 -34.32 5.44 12.58
CA LYS A 55 -34.57 4.02 12.26
C LYS A 55 -35.17 3.86 10.86
N LYS A 56 -36.12 4.71 10.47
CA LYS A 56 -36.76 4.67 9.15
C LYS A 56 -35.76 4.98 8.02
N ASN A 57 -34.84 5.91 8.24
CA ASN A 57 -33.79 6.25 7.28
C ASN A 57 -32.72 5.16 7.17
N VAL A 58 -32.37 4.50 8.28
CA VAL A 58 -31.45 3.35 8.28
C VAL A 58 -32.04 2.15 7.53
N THR A 59 -33.34 1.87 7.67
CA THR A 59 -34.00 0.81 6.92
C THR A 59 -34.03 1.10 5.42
N LYS A 60 -34.41 2.32 5.02
CA LYS A 60 -34.37 2.74 3.59
C LYS A 60 -32.96 2.69 3.01
N LEU A 61 -31.94 3.06 3.78
CA LEU A 61 -30.55 2.98 3.35
C LEU A 61 -30.08 1.53 3.19
N LYS A 62 -30.47 0.63 4.10
CA LYS A 62 -30.20 -0.81 3.98
C LYS A 62 -30.88 -1.42 2.75
N GLU A 63 -32.11 -1.03 2.46
CA GLU A 63 -32.86 -1.49 1.27
C GLU A 63 -32.22 -0.96 -0.03
N ALA A 64 -31.79 0.31 -0.06
CA ALA A 64 -31.10 0.89 -1.21
C ALA A 64 -29.73 0.24 -1.45
N ILE A 65 -28.96 -0.04 -0.39
CA ILE A 65 -27.68 -0.76 -0.48
C ILE A 65 -27.89 -2.20 -0.93
N ALA A 66 -28.91 -2.91 -0.41
CA ALA A 66 -29.23 -4.27 -0.84
C ALA A 66 -29.65 -4.32 -2.32
N ALA A 67 -30.42 -3.32 -2.79
CA ALA A 67 -30.80 -3.21 -4.20
C ALA A 67 -29.61 -2.92 -5.11
N ASP A 68 -28.67 -2.07 -4.69
CA ASP A 68 -27.48 -1.71 -5.48
C ASP A 68 -26.43 -2.84 -5.51
N VAL A 69 -26.27 -3.57 -4.40
CA VAL A 69 -25.46 -4.79 -4.32
C VAL A 69 -26.03 -5.88 -5.23
N ASN A 70 -27.35 -6.11 -5.20
CA ASN A 70 -28.00 -7.06 -6.11
C ASN A 70 -27.92 -6.61 -7.59
N ARG A 71 -27.92 -5.31 -7.88
CA ARG A 71 -27.76 -4.77 -9.24
C ARG A 71 -26.34 -4.92 -9.79
N THR A 72 -25.34 -4.87 -8.90
CA THR A 72 -23.93 -5.02 -9.26
C THR A 72 -23.56 -6.49 -9.44
N ILE A 73 -24.14 -7.39 -8.63
CA ILE A 73 -23.99 -8.85 -8.80
C ILE A 73 -24.74 -9.33 -10.05
N SER A 74 -25.93 -8.79 -10.33
CA SER A 74 -26.72 -9.10 -11.53
C SER A 74 -26.09 -8.65 -12.86
N LYS A 75 -25.04 -7.82 -12.87
CA LYS A 75 -24.31 -7.50 -14.11
C LYS A 75 -23.28 -8.57 -14.49
N HIS A 76 -23.01 -9.54 -13.63
CA HIS A 76 -22.11 -10.66 -13.90
C HIS A 76 -22.75 -12.05 -13.78
N ASP A 77 -24.06 -12.15 -13.53
CA ASP A 77 -24.73 -13.44 -13.39
C ASP A 77 -25.53 -13.89 -14.63
N ALA A 78 -25.23 -15.13 -15.02
CA ALA A 78 -26.16 -16.18 -15.47
C ALA A 78 -26.24 -16.59 -16.95
N SER A 79 -25.18 -16.47 -17.77
CA SER A 79 -25.16 -17.27 -19.02
C SER A 79 -23.81 -17.80 -19.51
N ASP A 80 -22.70 -17.50 -18.85
CA ASP A 80 -21.42 -18.13 -19.19
C ASP A 80 -20.88 -18.80 -17.93
N GLU A 81 -20.95 -20.13 -17.89
CA GLU A 81 -20.28 -20.91 -16.84
C GLU A 81 -18.81 -20.49 -16.83
N SER A 82 -18.34 -19.89 -15.72
CA SER A 82 -16.97 -19.39 -15.62
C SER A 82 -16.00 -20.55 -15.85
N LYS A 83 -15.42 -20.63 -17.05
CA LYS A 83 -14.57 -21.73 -17.43
C LYS A 83 -13.21 -21.54 -16.75
N MET A 84 -12.97 -22.31 -15.71
CA MET A 84 -11.65 -22.39 -15.08
C MET A 84 -10.66 -23.04 -16.06
N ILE A 85 -9.48 -22.44 -16.18
CA ILE A 85 -8.38 -22.94 -17.02
C ILE A 85 -7.09 -23.02 -16.23
N VAL A 86 -6.21 -23.91 -16.66
CA VAL A 86 -4.79 -23.87 -16.31
C VAL A 86 -4.07 -23.17 -17.47
N PRO A 87 -3.61 -21.92 -17.32
CA PRO A 87 -2.88 -21.22 -18.38
C PRO A 87 -1.70 -22.05 -18.87
N ASN A 88 -1.59 -22.25 -20.18
CA ASN A 88 -0.53 -23.04 -20.80
C ASN A 88 -0.03 -22.40 -22.11
N LEU A 89 1.16 -22.79 -22.54
CA LEU A 89 1.79 -22.23 -23.75
C LEU A 89 1.22 -22.84 -25.03
N GLN A 90 0.69 -24.07 -24.98
CA GLN A 90 0.23 -24.81 -26.14
C GLN A 90 -1.04 -24.21 -26.75
N ASP A 91 -1.95 -23.69 -25.93
CA ASP A 91 -3.16 -22.98 -26.36
C ASP A 91 -2.99 -21.44 -26.38
N GLY A 92 -1.79 -20.94 -26.06
CA GLY A 92 -1.46 -19.51 -26.05
C GLY A 92 -1.99 -18.73 -24.84
N THR A 93 -2.76 -19.33 -23.93
CA THR A 93 -3.34 -18.63 -22.78
C THR A 93 -2.29 -18.11 -21.79
N LEU A 94 -1.10 -18.72 -21.77
CA LEU A 94 0.04 -18.29 -20.94
C LEU A 94 1.01 -17.36 -21.69
N GLN A 95 0.90 -17.22 -23.01
CA GLN A 95 1.88 -16.51 -23.84
C GLN A 95 2.06 -15.06 -23.38
N GLY A 96 3.27 -14.70 -22.99
CA GLY A 96 3.62 -13.37 -22.48
C GLY A 96 3.13 -13.10 -21.06
N LYS A 97 2.51 -14.05 -20.35
CA LYS A 97 2.03 -13.92 -18.95
C LYS A 97 2.75 -14.88 -18.00
N GLU A 98 3.84 -15.50 -18.44
CA GLU A 98 4.59 -16.55 -17.74
C GLU A 98 5.03 -16.09 -16.35
N ARG A 99 5.54 -14.86 -16.25
CA ARG A 99 5.96 -14.26 -14.97
C ARG A 99 4.79 -14.08 -14.01
N LEU A 100 3.66 -13.57 -14.48
CA LEU A 100 2.47 -13.35 -13.66
C LEU A 100 1.90 -14.67 -13.16
N TRP A 101 1.86 -15.67 -14.03
CA TRP A 101 1.43 -17.02 -13.66
C TRP A 101 2.36 -17.65 -12.62
N LYS A 102 3.69 -17.51 -12.79
CA LYS A 102 4.67 -17.98 -11.81
C LYS A 102 4.43 -17.36 -10.42
N ILE A 103 4.07 -16.09 -10.36
CA ILE A 103 3.70 -15.43 -9.10
C ILE A 103 2.48 -16.13 -8.47
N LEU A 104 1.42 -16.39 -9.23
CA LEU A 104 0.22 -17.07 -8.72
C LEU A 104 0.52 -18.50 -8.25
N GLN A 105 1.38 -19.23 -8.95
CA GLN A 105 1.77 -20.59 -8.57
C GLN A 105 2.47 -20.65 -7.21
N THR A 106 3.20 -19.61 -6.80
CA THR A 106 3.80 -19.57 -5.44
C THR A 106 2.75 -19.51 -4.32
N ARG A 107 1.50 -19.22 -4.66
CA ARG A 107 0.34 -19.17 -3.76
C ARG A 107 -0.57 -20.38 -3.92
N ASN A 108 -0.05 -21.47 -4.51
CA ASN A 108 -0.79 -22.69 -4.83
C ASN A 108 -2.03 -22.46 -5.71
N VAL A 109 -2.05 -21.39 -6.51
CA VAL A 109 -3.09 -21.19 -7.51
C VAL A 109 -2.80 -22.12 -8.68
N THR A 110 -3.73 -23.04 -8.95
CA THR A 110 -3.60 -24.03 -10.03
C THR A 110 -4.44 -23.70 -11.25
N GLU A 111 -5.52 -22.92 -11.07
CA GLU A 111 -6.47 -22.55 -12.11
C GLU A 111 -6.98 -21.12 -11.92
N VAL A 112 -7.43 -20.49 -13.00
CA VAL A 112 -8.03 -19.15 -13.03
C VAL A 112 -9.22 -19.12 -13.98
N ASP A 113 -10.16 -18.21 -13.74
CA ASP A 113 -11.25 -17.95 -14.67
C ASP A 113 -10.68 -17.47 -16.03
N ALA A 114 -11.08 -18.11 -17.13
CA ALA A 114 -10.55 -17.83 -18.45
C ALA A 114 -10.85 -16.41 -18.93
N ALA A 115 -12.08 -15.93 -18.71
CA ALA A 115 -12.50 -14.60 -19.15
C ALA A 115 -11.70 -13.53 -18.40
N TYR A 116 -11.55 -13.68 -17.10
CA TYR A 116 -10.76 -12.77 -16.27
C TYR A 116 -9.27 -12.83 -16.61
N TRP A 117 -8.70 -14.02 -16.80
CA TRP A 117 -7.29 -14.18 -17.21
C TRP A 117 -6.99 -13.57 -18.59
N ALA A 118 -7.95 -13.62 -19.52
CA ALA A 118 -7.85 -12.94 -20.81
C ALA A 118 -7.71 -11.41 -20.62
N THR A 119 -8.28 -10.85 -19.55
CA THR A 119 -8.09 -9.42 -19.23
C THR A 119 -6.74 -9.08 -18.63
N VAL A 120 -5.94 -10.04 -18.16
CA VAL A 120 -4.61 -9.73 -17.61
C VAL A 120 -3.68 -9.29 -18.75
N PRO A 121 -2.95 -8.17 -18.64
CA PRO A 121 -1.99 -7.77 -19.67
C PRO A 121 -0.81 -8.75 -19.73
N THR A 122 -0.20 -8.85 -20.90
CA THR A 122 1.11 -9.48 -21.06
C THR A 122 2.19 -8.68 -20.33
N TRP A 123 3.30 -9.33 -20.03
CA TRP A 123 4.47 -8.71 -19.43
C TRP A 123 5.04 -7.61 -20.33
N GLY A 124 5.05 -7.82 -21.65
CA GLY A 124 5.47 -6.79 -22.62
C GLY A 124 4.59 -5.53 -22.57
N GLU A 125 3.27 -5.69 -22.46
CA GLU A 125 2.34 -4.56 -22.26
C GLU A 125 2.59 -3.84 -20.93
N ILE A 126 2.77 -4.59 -19.84
CA ILE A 126 3.12 -4.01 -18.53
C ILE A 126 4.40 -3.18 -18.65
N LEU A 127 5.49 -3.74 -19.20
CA LEU A 127 6.76 -3.03 -19.33
C LEU A 127 6.64 -1.80 -20.21
N SER A 128 5.91 -1.89 -21.32
CA SER A 128 5.67 -0.75 -22.22
C SER A 128 4.86 0.37 -21.54
N ASN A 129 4.06 0.02 -20.52
CA ASN A 129 3.32 0.98 -19.71
C ASN A 129 4.16 1.59 -18.58
N LEU A 130 5.10 0.81 -18.02
CA LEU A 130 5.90 1.24 -16.88
C LEU A 130 7.12 2.08 -17.26
N TYR A 131 7.64 1.90 -18.47
CA TYR A 131 8.90 2.52 -18.90
C TYR A 131 8.70 3.36 -20.15
N PRO A 132 9.44 4.47 -20.29
CA PRO A 132 9.46 5.25 -21.52
C PRO A 132 9.83 4.37 -22.72
N LYS A 133 9.29 4.69 -23.91
CA LYS A 133 9.53 3.93 -25.16
C LYS A 133 11.01 3.81 -25.56
N SER A 134 11.86 4.71 -25.06
CA SER A 134 13.31 4.70 -25.29
C SER A 134 14.07 3.71 -24.40
N HIS A 135 13.41 3.08 -23.43
CA HIS A 135 14.05 2.16 -22.51
C HIS A 135 14.13 0.75 -23.11
N ASP A 136 15.29 0.11 -22.95
CA ASP A 136 15.46 -1.29 -23.33
C ASP A 136 14.71 -2.19 -22.34
N ILE A 137 13.59 -2.76 -22.79
CA ILE A 137 12.75 -3.62 -21.97
C ILE A 137 13.43 -4.94 -21.58
N THR A 138 14.54 -5.31 -22.23
CA THR A 138 15.28 -6.54 -21.92
C THR A 138 16.03 -6.46 -20.59
N GLU A 139 16.32 -5.24 -20.12
CA GLU A 139 16.96 -4.96 -18.82
C GLU A 139 15.98 -4.39 -17.79
N ALA A 140 14.67 -4.50 -18.05
CA ALA A 140 13.66 -3.88 -17.20
C ALA A 140 13.69 -4.43 -15.76
N GLY A 141 13.83 -3.51 -14.80
CA GLY A 141 13.86 -3.79 -13.37
C GLY A 141 13.36 -2.59 -12.56
N PRO A 142 13.02 -2.80 -11.28
CA PRO A 142 12.38 -1.76 -10.48
C PRO A 142 13.24 -0.50 -10.38
N ILE A 143 12.61 0.67 -10.41
CA ILE A 143 13.29 1.96 -10.23
C ILE A 143 13.32 2.30 -8.74
N ILE A 144 14.51 2.23 -8.15
CA ILE A 144 14.75 2.49 -6.73
C ILE A 144 15.82 3.58 -6.61
N HIS A 145 15.43 4.75 -6.09
CA HIS A 145 16.35 5.84 -5.78
C HIS A 145 16.80 5.77 -4.32
N GLY A 146 18.04 6.16 -4.03
CA GLY A 146 18.59 6.17 -2.67
C GLY A 146 19.41 4.94 -2.29
N LEU A 147 19.64 3.99 -3.21
CA LEU A 147 20.46 2.79 -2.96
C LEU A 147 21.90 3.15 -2.55
N GLU A 148 22.41 4.28 -3.03
CA GLU A 148 23.71 4.84 -2.65
C GLU A 148 23.79 5.22 -1.16
N THR A 149 22.65 5.40 -0.48
CA THR A 149 22.60 5.76 0.94
C THR A 149 22.62 4.55 1.87
N CYS A 150 22.48 3.33 1.34
CA CYS A 150 22.38 2.11 2.14
C CYS A 150 23.61 1.87 3.03
N GLN A 151 24.81 2.06 2.49
CA GLN A 151 26.04 1.88 3.26
C GLN A 151 26.13 2.88 4.42
N ALA A 152 25.74 4.14 4.18
CA ALA A 152 25.70 5.17 5.22
C ALA A 152 24.70 4.81 6.34
N PHE A 153 23.52 4.29 6.00
CA PHE A 153 22.55 3.80 6.98
C PHE A 153 23.10 2.64 7.81
N GLN A 154 23.67 1.63 7.16
CA GLN A 154 24.24 0.47 7.86
C GLN A 154 25.41 0.85 8.76
N ALA A 155 26.26 1.78 8.33
CA ALA A 155 27.37 2.30 9.11
C ALA A 155 26.88 3.09 10.34
N ALA A 156 25.89 3.98 10.18
CA ALA A 156 25.33 4.77 11.27
C ALA A 156 24.70 3.90 12.38
N THR A 157 24.29 2.68 12.04
CA THR A 157 23.66 1.71 12.95
C THR A 157 24.56 0.52 13.29
N ALA A 158 25.84 0.56 12.93
CA ALA A 158 26.76 -0.58 13.07
C ALA A 158 27.06 -0.95 14.53
N SER A 159 26.99 0.01 15.46
CA SER A 159 27.17 -0.24 16.90
C SER A 159 26.00 -1.02 17.52
N ASN A 160 24.82 -1.01 16.89
CA ASN A 160 23.65 -1.74 17.36
C ASN A 160 22.72 -2.16 16.20
N PRO A 161 23.13 -3.15 15.38
CA PRO A 161 22.36 -3.55 14.20
C PRO A 161 20.99 -4.15 14.55
N THR A 162 20.75 -4.54 15.82
CA THR A 162 19.45 -5.03 16.30
C THR A 162 18.35 -3.95 16.30
N GLN A 163 18.75 -2.67 16.22
CA GLN A 163 17.82 -1.54 16.17
C GLN A 163 17.52 -1.06 14.75
N ARG A 164 18.20 -1.56 13.71
CA ARG A 164 17.88 -1.20 12.33
C ARG A 164 16.44 -1.52 12.02
N ARG A 165 15.72 -0.51 11.54
CA ARG A 165 14.31 -0.60 11.20
C ARG A 165 14.04 -0.16 9.78
N ILE A 166 13.03 -0.77 9.16
CA ILE A 166 12.52 -0.38 7.86
C ILE A 166 11.09 0.07 8.05
N ALA A 167 10.71 1.23 7.51
CA ALA A 167 9.40 1.79 7.74
C ALA A 167 8.82 2.45 6.48
N PRO A 168 7.58 2.12 6.08
CA PRO A 168 6.91 2.78 4.97
C PRO A 168 6.67 4.27 5.23
N ALA A 169 6.87 5.07 4.19
CA ALA A 169 6.44 6.45 4.07
C ALA A 169 5.82 6.67 2.69
N GLY A 170 4.95 7.66 2.54
CA GLY A 170 4.28 7.98 1.29
C GLY A 170 3.08 8.87 1.54
N ILE A 171 2.80 9.82 0.64
CA ILE A 171 1.58 10.62 0.70
C ILE A 171 0.34 9.70 0.60
N PHE A 172 -0.86 10.19 0.88
CA PHE A 172 -2.09 9.39 0.79
C PHE A 172 -2.22 8.65 -0.55
N ASN A 173 -2.89 7.50 -0.58
CA ASN A 173 -3.13 6.72 -1.82
C ASN A 173 -1.89 6.18 -2.59
N THR A 174 -0.76 5.98 -1.92
CA THR A 174 0.50 5.50 -2.55
C THR A 174 0.83 4.03 -2.28
N GLY A 175 -0.04 3.30 -1.57
CA GLY A 175 0.16 1.88 -1.32
C GLY A 175 1.02 1.53 -0.09
N THR A 176 1.23 2.45 0.85
CA THR A 176 2.06 2.22 2.05
C THR A 176 1.63 1.02 2.88
N ASN A 177 0.33 0.70 2.93
CA ASN A 177 -0.16 -0.52 3.59
C ASN A 177 0.33 -1.79 2.89
N TYR A 178 0.32 -1.80 1.55
CA TYR A 178 0.75 -2.96 0.76
C TYR A 178 2.25 -3.20 0.94
N LEU A 179 3.07 -2.14 0.90
CA LEU A 179 4.50 -2.23 1.23
C LEU A 179 4.74 -2.73 2.66
N SER A 180 3.99 -2.22 3.64
CA SER A 180 4.11 -2.67 5.04
C SER A 180 3.94 -4.18 5.17
N VAL A 181 2.91 -4.74 4.53
CA VAL A 181 2.66 -6.18 4.51
C VAL A 181 3.79 -6.92 3.78
N LEU A 182 4.22 -6.44 2.60
CA LEU A 182 5.34 -7.06 1.87
C LEU A 182 6.59 -7.16 2.74
N LEU A 183 6.96 -6.09 3.46
CA LEU A 183 8.12 -6.07 4.34
C LEU A 183 7.92 -7.00 5.54
N GLU A 184 6.76 -6.94 6.20
CA GLU A 184 6.44 -7.77 7.37
C GLU A 184 6.64 -9.27 7.11
N TYR A 185 6.20 -9.77 5.94
CA TYR A 185 6.26 -11.19 5.63
C TYR A 185 7.58 -11.65 4.99
N ASN A 186 8.29 -10.75 4.31
CA ASN A 186 9.42 -11.14 3.46
C ASN A 186 10.78 -10.57 3.87
N CYS A 187 10.83 -9.64 4.83
CA CYS A 187 12.06 -8.94 5.18
C CYS A 187 12.43 -9.14 6.64
N GLN A 188 13.64 -9.61 6.92
CA GLN A 188 14.08 -9.90 8.27
C GLN A 188 15.42 -9.23 8.60
N ASN A 189 15.49 -8.61 9.77
CA ASN A 189 16.75 -8.22 10.39
C ASN A 189 17.32 -9.41 11.19
N PRO A 190 18.35 -10.12 10.69
CA PRO A 190 18.85 -11.34 11.33
C PRO A 190 19.39 -11.09 12.74
N HIS A 191 20.03 -9.94 12.99
CA HIS A 191 20.54 -9.58 14.31
C HIS A 191 19.41 -9.43 15.33
N ARG A 192 18.29 -8.86 14.89
CA ARG A 192 17.11 -8.67 15.74
C ARG A 192 16.35 -9.97 15.95
N VAL A 193 16.19 -10.81 14.92
CA VAL A 193 15.63 -12.17 15.04
C VAL A 193 16.40 -12.97 16.09
N ALA A 194 17.74 -12.95 16.04
CA ALA A 194 18.58 -13.63 17.03
C ALA A 194 18.35 -13.08 18.46
N LYS A 195 18.29 -11.76 18.64
CA LYS A 195 18.04 -11.10 19.94
C LYS A 195 16.69 -11.50 20.57
N PHE A 196 15.68 -11.79 19.76
CA PHE A 196 14.35 -12.19 20.23
C PHE A 196 14.11 -13.70 20.17
N ASN A 197 15.17 -14.52 20.33
CA ASN A 197 15.09 -15.98 20.37
C ASN A 197 14.36 -16.58 19.15
N ASN A 198 14.70 -16.09 17.96
CA ASN A 198 14.08 -16.48 16.69
C ASN A 198 12.56 -16.20 16.62
N ASN A 199 12.03 -15.26 17.42
CA ASN A 199 10.65 -14.81 17.28
C ASN A 199 10.52 -13.88 16.06
N PRO A 200 9.93 -14.33 14.95
CA PRO A 200 9.89 -13.55 13.72
C PRO A 200 9.04 -12.29 13.86
N LYS A 201 7.92 -12.34 14.60
CA LYS A 201 7.00 -11.21 14.82
C LYS A 201 7.65 -10.03 15.54
N ARG A 202 8.58 -10.29 16.46
CA ARG A 202 9.32 -9.25 17.19
C ARG A 202 10.67 -8.93 16.54
N GLY A 203 11.18 -9.89 15.77
CA GLY A 203 12.53 -9.93 15.21
C GLY A 203 12.67 -9.31 13.83
N HIS A 204 11.59 -9.19 13.04
CA HIS A 204 11.73 -8.79 11.63
C HIS A 204 12.29 -7.38 11.42
N GLY A 205 12.07 -6.45 12.37
CA GLY A 205 12.64 -5.10 12.29
C GLY A 205 11.91 -4.17 11.32
N ASN A 206 10.70 -4.53 10.90
CA ASN A 206 9.86 -3.67 10.06
C ASN A 206 8.85 -2.95 10.95
N GLU A 207 8.60 -1.69 10.65
CA GLU A 207 7.62 -0.86 11.34
C GLU A 207 6.45 -0.58 10.43
N TRP A 208 5.27 -0.38 11.00
CA TRP A 208 4.06 -0.04 10.24
C TRP A 208 4.19 1.30 9.49
N GLU A 209 4.93 2.24 10.08
CA GLU A 209 5.18 3.58 9.55
C GLU A 209 6.43 4.19 10.18
N VAL A 210 7.01 5.19 9.51
CA VAL A 210 8.07 6.03 10.08
C VAL A 210 7.59 6.75 11.35
N LEU A 211 8.53 7.12 12.23
CA LEU A 211 8.23 7.70 13.55
C LEU A 211 7.39 8.99 13.50
N TRP A 212 7.57 9.82 12.47
CA TRP A 212 6.80 11.06 12.26
C TRP A 212 5.44 10.82 11.56
N GLY A 213 5.08 9.55 11.29
CA GLY A 213 3.87 9.13 10.60
C GLY A 213 4.07 9.00 9.09
N LYS A 214 3.55 7.91 8.48
CA LYS A 214 3.83 7.58 7.07
C LYS A 214 3.39 8.62 6.04
N HIS A 215 2.38 9.41 6.35
CA HIS A 215 1.86 10.45 5.45
C HIS A 215 2.47 11.84 5.72
N THR A 216 3.25 11.98 6.79
CA THR A 216 3.82 13.27 7.19
C THR A 216 5.06 13.60 6.33
N PRO A 217 5.20 14.85 5.86
CA PRO A 217 6.39 15.29 5.11
C PRO A 217 7.71 15.11 5.87
N ALA A 218 8.83 15.03 5.15
CA ALA A 218 10.13 14.69 5.70
C ALA A 218 10.69 15.76 6.65
N HIS A 219 10.34 17.04 6.48
CA HIS A 219 10.83 18.13 7.34
C HIS A 219 10.41 18.01 8.81
N HIS A 220 9.42 17.14 9.11
CA HIS A 220 8.98 16.80 10.45
C HIS A 220 9.78 15.65 11.10
N ARG A 221 10.67 14.98 10.35
CA ARG A 221 11.59 13.97 10.88
C ARG A 221 12.39 14.55 12.05
N GLY A 222 12.26 13.95 13.22
CA GLY A 222 12.92 14.40 14.46
C GLY A 222 12.23 15.59 15.18
N LYS A 223 11.25 16.26 14.53
CA LYS A 223 10.49 17.39 15.12
C LYS A 223 9.11 16.97 15.61
N TYR A 224 8.53 15.94 14.99
CA TYR A 224 7.24 15.38 15.37
C TYR A 224 7.33 13.86 15.44
N TYR A 225 6.65 13.29 16.44
CA TYR A 225 6.54 11.86 16.63
C TYR A 225 5.06 11.50 16.76
N LYS A 226 4.58 10.62 15.88
CA LYS A 226 3.20 10.14 15.93
C LYS A 226 2.94 9.31 17.18
N ASN A 227 3.95 8.55 17.62
CA ASN A 227 3.96 7.86 18.91
C ASN A 227 5.16 8.34 19.73
N THR A 228 4.89 8.96 20.87
CA THR A 228 5.92 9.46 21.79
C THR A 228 6.59 8.34 22.60
N LYS A 229 6.01 7.14 22.65
CA LYS A 229 6.53 5.96 23.35
C LYS A 229 7.28 5.02 22.41
N HIS A 230 8.30 5.53 21.72
CA HIS A 230 9.21 4.72 20.92
C HIS A 230 10.50 4.45 21.70
N ASN A 231 11.20 3.37 21.37
CA ASN A 231 12.45 2.94 22.03
C ASN A 231 13.63 2.84 21.06
N TYR A 232 13.56 3.59 19.95
CA TYR A 232 14.56 3.65 18.90
C TYR A 232 14.56 5.05 18.29
N ASP A 233 15.71 5.48 17.77
CA ASP A 233 15.92 6.82 17.23
C ASP A 233 15.52 6.94 15.75
N VAL A 234 15.26 8.17 15.27
CA VAL A 234 14.98 8.45 13.85
C VAL A 234 16.10 8.02 12.91
N HIS A 235 17.35 7.96 13.37
CA HIS A 235 18.52 7.50 12.61
C HIS A 235 18.63 5.97 12.55
N GLU A 236 17.87 5.24 13.38
CA GLU A 236 17.78 3.79 13.33
C GLU A 236 16.70 3.29 12.35
N VAL A 237 15.96 4.21 11.73
CA VAL A 237 14.90 3.92 10.74
C VAL A 237 15.37 4.27 9.34
N LEU A 238 15.29 3.31 8.41
CA LEU A 238 15.37 3.52 6.96
C LEU A 238 13.96 3.73 6.40
N PRO A 239 13.61 4.96 5.97
CA PRO A 239 12.32 5.22 5.34
C PRO A 239 12.29 4.61 3.94
N VAL A 240 11.22 3.88 3.64
CA VAL A 240 10.92 3.40 2.29
C VAL A 240 9.72 4.19 1.77
N VAL A 241 10.03 5.17 0.94
CA VAL A 241 9.10 6.18 0.45
C VAL A 241 8.45 5.68 -0.84
N LEU A 242 7.14 5.48 -0.81
CA LEU A 242 6.39 5.14 -2.02
C LEU A 242 6.00 6.40 -2.79
N ILE A 243 6.44 6.44 -4.03
CA ILE A 243 6.00 7.38 -5.05
C ILE A 243 5.07 6.69 -6.03
N ARG A 244 4.09 7.40 -6.56
CA ARG A 244 3.11 6.85 -7.51
C ARG A 244 3.02 7.77 -8.71
N ASN A 245 2.73 7.22 -9.89
CA ASN A 245 2.47 8.02 -11.08
C ASN A 245 1.50 9.16 -10.74
N PRO A 246 1.86 10.43 -10.99
CA PRO A 246 1.11 11.58 -10.49
C PRO A 246 -0.32 11.65 -11.04
N PHE A 247 -0.55 11.26 -12.30
CA PHE A 247 -1.89 11.21 -12.90
C PHE A 247 -2.77 10.17 -12.19
N GLY A 248 -2.27 8.95 -12.06
CA GLY A 248 -2.99 7.87 -11.37
C GLY A 248 -3.22 8.17 -9.89
N TRP A 249 -2.29 8.86 -9.25
CA TRP A 249 -2.40 9.32 -7.87
C TRP A 249 -3.49 10.40 -7.70
N MET A 250 -3.52 11.43 -8.55
CA MET A 250 -4.52 12.50 -8.49
C MET A 250 -5.94 11.96 -8.66
N LYS A 251 -6.17 11.07 -9.65
CA LYS A 251 -7.46 10.35 -9.77
C LYS A 251 -7.79 9.52 -8.52
N SER A 252 -6.79 9.00 -7.83
CA SER A 252 -7.00 8.31 -6.56
C SER A 252 -7.42 9.24 -5.43
N MET A 253 -6.88 10.45 -5.38
CA MET A 253 -7.29 11.48 -4.43
C MET A 253 -8.74 11.92 -4.64
N CYS A 254 -9.22 11.97 -5.89
CA CYS A 254 -10.62 12.22 -6.20
C CYS A 254 -11.57 11.17 -5.60
N ARG A 255 -11.15 9.90 -5.57
CA ARG A 255 -11.96 8.81 -4.99
C ARG A 255 -11.90 8.77 -3.47
N ASN A 256 -10.75 9.11 -2.89
CA ASN A 256 -10.57 9.17 -1.45
C ASN A 256 -9.55 10.26 -1.11
N SER A 257 -10.06 11.43 -0.73
CA SER A 257 -9.24 12.61 -0.45
C SER A 257 -8.58 12.58 0.93
N TYR A 258 -8.96 11.65 1.80
CA TYR A 258 -8.52 11.61 3.20
C TYR A 258 -8.70 12.98 3.88
N SER A 259 -7.61 13.58 4.36
CA SER A 259 -7.61 14.89 5.01
C SER A 259 -7.33 16.05 4.04
N ALA A 260 -7.21 15.78 2.74
CA ALA A 260 -7.05 16.81 1.72
C ALA A 260 -8.41 17.41 1.33
N SER A 261 -8.42 18.70 1.03
CA SER A 261 -9.61 19.45 0.64
C SER A 261 -9.29 20.48 -0.43
N TRP A 262 -10.12 20.53 -1.47
CA TRP A 262 -10.06 21.50 -2.56
C TRP A 262 -11.45 21.65 -3.18
N ALA A 263 -11.66 22.68 -3.99
CA ALA A 263 -12.94 22.88 -4.67
C ALA A 263 -13.18 21.77 -5.71
N GLY A 264 -14.39 21.20 -5.73
CA GLY A 264 -14.76 20.16 -6.71
C GLY A 264 -14.30 18.74 -6.38
N LYS A 265 -13.70 18.46 -5.22
CA LYS A 265 -13.17 17.13 -4.85
C LYS A 265 -14.18 15.97 -4.86
N GLY A 266 -15.47 16.26 -4.80
CA GLY A 266 -16.56 15.27 -4.85
C GLY A 266 -17.19 15.09 -6.23
N ASP A 267 -16.81 15.92 -7.21
CA ASP A 267 -17.31 15.79 -8.57
C ASP A 267 -16.41 14.84 -9.37
N VAL A 268 -16.91 13.63 -9.58
CA VAL A 268 -16.19 12.56 -10.28
C VAL A 268 -15.84 12.94 -11.72
N SER A 269 -16.63 13.81 -12.35
CA SER A 269 -16.46 14.18 -13.77
C SER A 269 -15.36 15.22 -13.98
N SER A 270 -15.24 16.18 -13.05
CA SER A 270 -14.27 17.29 -13.18
C SER A 270 -12.99 17.08 -12.37
N CYS A 271 -12.98 16.20 -11.38
CA CYS A 271 -11.80 15.97 -10.54
C CYS A 271 -10.64 15.31 -11.34
N PRO A 272 -9.38 15.82 -11.21
CA PRO A 272 -8.86 16.69 -10.14
C PRO A 272 -9.01 18.20 -10.31
N GLN A 273 -9.47 18.71 -11.47
CA GLN A 273 -9.58 20.15 -11.81
C GLN A 273 -8.42 20.99 -11.22
N LEU A 274 -7.24 20.95 -11.86
CA LEU A 274 -6.05 21.61 -11.30
C LEU A 274 -6.07 23.15 -11.38
N LYS A 275 -6.84 23.71 -12.31
CA LYS A 275 -7.11 25.14 -12.42
C LYS A 275 -8.61 25.41 -12.40
N LYS A 276 -9.03 26.53 -11.80
CA LYS A 276 -10.40 27.03 -11.77
C LYS A 276 -10.39 28.51 -12.15
N ASN A 277 -11.10 28.87 -13.22
CA ASN A 277 -11.14 30.24 -13.74
C ASN A 277 -9.75 30.82 -14.07
N GLY A 278 -8.81 29.99 -14.51
CA GLY A 278 -7.43 30.38 -14.82
C GLY A 278 -6.45 30.30 -13.64
N ASP A 279 -6.94 30.33 -12.40
CA ASP A 279 -6.12 30.22 -11.19
C ASP A 279 -5.94 28.76 -10.75
N TRP A 280 -4.89 28.47 -9.98
CA TRP A 280 -4.69 27.13 -9.42
C TRP A 280 -5.79 26.77 -8.41
N ASN A 281 -6.27 25.53 -8.45
CA ASN A 281 -7.27 25.03 -7.50
C ASN A 281 -6.60 24.56 -6.22
N GLU A 282 -6.49 25.49 -5.27
CA GLU A 282 -5.78 25.32 -4.01
C GLU A 282 -6.23 24.10 -3.21
N VAL A 283 -5.26 23.48 -2.53
CA VAL A 283 -5.44 22.27 -1.73
C VAL A 283 -4.94 22.51 -0.31
N ASP A 284 -5.85 22.37 0.66
CA ASP A 284 -5.51 22.30 2.08
C ASP A 284 -5.42 20.84 2.52
N VAL A 285 -4.41 20.51 3.32
CA VAL A 285 -4.18 19.14 3.79
C VAL A 285 -3.84 19.16 5.27
N LYS A 286 -4.53 18.35 6.07
CA LYS A 286 -4.17 18.13 7.47
C LYS A 286 -3.28 16.89 7.62
N PHE A 287 -2.02 17.10 7.95
CA PHE A 287 -1.10 16.04 8.40
C PHE A 287 -1.14 15.91 9.92
N GLY A 288 -0.40 14.94 10.47
CA GLY A 288 -0.30 14.74 11.93
C GLY A 288 0.10 16.02 12.70
N PRO A 289 1.15 16.74 12.28
CA PRO A 289 1.64 17.93 12.98
C PRO A 289 0.81 19.20 12.77
N GLY A 290 0.01 19.29 11.70
CA GLY A 290 -0.68 20.52 11.33
C GLY A 290 -1.25 20.51 9.92
N SER A 291 -1.79 21.66 9.50
CA SER A 291 -2.30 21.86 8.14
C SER A 291 -1.24 22.48 7.24
N THR A 292 -1.21 22.05 5.98
CA THR A 292 -0.40 22.65 4.91
C THR A 292 -1.30 23.10 3.77
N HIS A 293 -0.80 24.04 2.99
CA HIS A 293 -1.51 24.64 1.86
C HIS A 293 -0.66 24.51 0.60
N HIS A 294 -1.30 24.14 -0.50
CA HIS A 294 -0.65 23.88 -1.79
C HIS A 294 -1.46 24.50 -2.92
N LYS A 295 -0.78 24.94 -3.99
CA LYS A 295 -1.46 25.60 -5.13
C LYS A 295 -2.43 24.67 -5.86
N SER A 296 -2.11 23.38 -5.99
CA SER A 296 -3.00 22.37 -6.57
C SER A 296 -2.59 20.96 -6.13
N LEU A 297 -3.36 19.94 -6.51
CA LEU A 297 -2.99 18.55 -6.20
C LEU A 297 -1.63 18.15 -6.78
N ALA A 298 -1.29 18.62 -7.98
CA ALA A 298 0.03 18.39 -8.58
C ALA A 298 1.15 19.06 -7.77
N HIS A 299 0.93 20.27 -7.27
CA HIS A 299 1.90 20.95 -6.39
C HIS A 299 2.03 20.23 -5.05
N MET A 300 0.94 19.75 -4.46
CA MET A 300 0.99 18.91 -3.25
C MET A 300 1.84 17.66 -3.45
N TRP A 301 1.72 17.00 -4.61
CA TRP A 301 2.57 15.85 -4.97
C TRP A 301 4.04 16.27 -5.02
N ASN A 302 4.37 17.35 -5.73
CA ASN A 302 5.75 17.85 -5.83
C ASN A 302 6.33 18.21 -4.46
N ASP A 303 5.59 18.97 -3.65
CA ASP A 303 6.04 19.47 -2.36
C ASP A 303 6.38 18.32 -1.42
N TRP A 304 5.48 17.32 -1.34
CA TRP A 304 5.68 16.19 -0.45
C TRP A 304 6.88 15.34 -0.86
N TYR A 305 7.00 15.03 -2.16
CA TYR A 305 8.11 14.20 -2.65
C TYR A 305 9.43 14.97 -2.70
N GLY A 306 9.40 16.26 -2.96
CA GLY A 306 10.57 17.14 -3.02
C GLY A 306 11.35 17.14 -1.70
N GLU A 307 10.65 17.12 -0.55
CA GLU A 307 11.30 17.06 0.77
C GLU A 307 12.05 15.76 1.04
N TYR A 308 11.61 14.67 0.43
CA TYR A 308 12.41 13.45 0.45
C TYR A 308 13.50 13.60 -0.62
N PHE A 309 13.13 13.93 -1.86
CA PHE A 309 13.98 13.83 -3.06
C PHE A 309 15.23 14.72 -3.00
N TYR A 310 15.09 15.98 -2.59
CA TYR A 310 16.17 16.98 -2.61
C TYR A 310 16.81 17.21 -1.23
N ASN A 311 18.12 17.49 -1.18
CA ASN A 311 18.84 17.79 0.07
C ASN A 311 18.34 19.09 0.73
N ASN A 312 18.09 20.10 -0.08
CA ASN A 312 17.75 21.44 0.36
C ASN A 312 16.47 21.90 -0.32
N TYR A 313 15.36 21.23 -0.01
CA TYR A 313 14.07 21.62 -0.56
C TYR A 313 13.59 22.90 0.12
N THR A 314 13.73 24.02 -0.57
CA THR A 314 12.92 25.22 -0.32
C THR A 314 11.94 25.39 -1.47
N MET A 315 10.70 25.83 -1.19
CA MET A 315 9.68 26.07 -2.21
C MET A 315 10.12 27.07 -3.30
N ASN A 316 11.16 27.87 -3.03
CA ASN A 316 11.71 28.87 -3.95
C ASN A 316 13.02 28.44 -4.64
N SER A 317 13.48 27.19 -4.44
CA SER A 317 14.75 26.72 -5.03
C SER A 317 14.61 26.64 -6.55
N THR A 318 15.55 27.24 -7.27
CA THR A 318 15.64 27.13 -8.73
C THR A 318 15.95 25.70 -9.15
N MET A 319 15.79 25.38 -10.44
CA MET A 319 16.18 24.07 -10.95
C MET A 319 17.69 23.82 -10.78
N GLU A 320 18.50 24.87 -10.87
CA GLU A 320 19.96 24.80 -10.69
C GLU A 320 20.33 24.47 -9.23
N ASP A 321 19.62 25.04 -8.25
CA ASP A 321 19.78 24.71 -6.83
C ASP A 321 19.48 23.24 -6.52
N ARG A 322 18.62 22.61 -7.33
CA ARG A 322 18.15 21.21 -7.17
C ARG A 322 19.08 20.18 -7.79
N ILE A 323 20.13 20.58 -8.52
CA ILE A 323 21.03 19.64 -9.22
C ILE A 323 21.91 18.83 -8.25
N ASN A 324 22.14 19.34 -7.03
CA ASN A 324 22.76 18.55 -5.96
C ASN A 324 21.74 17.58 -5.35
N LEU A 325 21.49 16.48 -6.08
CA LEU A 325 20.56 15.39 -5.79
C LEU A 325 20.97 14.50 -4.60
N THR A 326 21.81 14.99 -3.68
CA THR A 326 22.15 14.21 -2.49
C THR A 326 20.91 14.04 -1.62
N ALA A 327 20.56 12.81 -1.25
CA ALA A 327 19.43 12.59 -0.35
C ALA A 327 19.68 13.30 1.01
N PRO A 328 18.66 13.92 1.62
CA PRO A 328 18.79 14.67 2.88
C PRO A 328 19.14 13.77 4.08
N PHE A 329 18.86 12.47 3.95
CA PHE A 329 19.19 11.41 4.91
C PHE A 329 19.06 10.05 4.19
N PRO A 330 19.58 8.96 4.76
CA PRO A 330 19.39 7.63 4.17
C PRO A 330 17.93 7.22 4.06
N ARG A 331 17.50 6.89 2.85
CA ARG A 331 16.12 6.53 2.50
C ARG A 331 16.10 5.83 1.15
N LEU A 332 15.04 5.09 0.88
CA LEU A 332 14.72 4.58 -0.45
C LEU A 332 13.46 5.25 -0.97
N MET A 333 13.41 5.60 -2.26
CA MET A 333 12.18 5.98 -2.95
C MET A 333 11.87 4.98 -4.06
N ILE A 334 10.64 4.50 -4.08
CA ILE A 334 10.24 3.36 -4.90
C ILE A 334 8.87 3.61 -5.49
N ARG A 335 8.69 3.23 -6.77
CA ARG A 335 7.40 3.34 -7.43
C ARG A 335 6.39 2.37 -6.83
N PHE A 336 5.17 2.83 -6.65
CA PHE A 336 4.02 2.01 -6.27
C PHE A 336 3.79 0.91 -7.29
N GLU A 337 4.02 1.21 -8.56
CA GLU A 337 3.90 0.26 -9.65
C GLU A 337 4.95 -0.87 -9.54
N ASP A 338 6.18 -0.54 -9.11
CA ASP A 338 7.24 -1.55 -8.97
C ASP A 338 6.97 -2.54 -7.84
N ILE A 339 6.30 -2.13 -6.75
CA ILE A 339 5.88 -3.11 -5.72
C ILE A 339 4.74 -4.02 -6.19
N ILE A 340 4.03 -3.69 -7.28
CA ILE A 340 2.99 -4.55 -7.88
C ILE A 340 3.62 -5.57 -8.83
N PHE A 341 4.56 -5.13 -9.68
CA PHE A 341 5.10 -5.94 -10.78
C PHE A 341 6.46 -6.59 -10.48
N PHE A 342 7.23 -6.00 -9.57
CA PHE A 342 8.53 -6.46 -9.07
C PHE A 342 8.59 -6.60 -7.54
N PRO A 343 7.55 -7.13 -6.85
CA PRO A 343 7.53 -7.15 -5.39
C PRO A 343 8.71 -7.91 -4.78
N TYR A 344 9.16 -9.00 -5.41
CA TYR A 344 10.31 -9.77 -4.96
C TYR A 344 11.58 -8.96 -5.04
N GLU A 345 11.90 -8.41 -6.22
CA GLU A 345 13.13 -7.67 -6.49
C GLU A 345 13.20 -6.39 -5.65
N VAL A 346 12.07 -5.68 -5.52
CA VAL A 346 11.98 -4.49 -4.67
C VAL A 346 12.24 -4.85 -3.21
N THR A 347 11.55 -5.86 -2.69
CA THR A 347 11.69 -6.23 -1.27
C THR A 347 13.10 -6.72 -0.96
N GLN A 348 13.69 -7.52 -1.85
CA GLN A 348 15.08 -7.98 -1.70
C GLN A 348 16.07 -6.81 -1.61
N GLN A 349 15.93 -5.79 -2.47
CA GLN A 349 16.79 -4.61 -2.44
C GLN A 349 16.59 -3.78 -1.17
N ILE A 350 15.34 -3.60 -0.72
CA ILE A 350 15.05 -2.93 0.55
C ILE A 350 15.72 -3.67 1.73
N CYS A 351 15.58 -5.00 1.80
CA CYS A 351 16.18 -5.79 2.88
C CYS A 351 17.69 -5.67 2.88
N ASN A 352 18.33 -5.83 1.72
CA ASN A 352 19.78 -5.72 1.60
C ASN A 352 20.26 -4.33 2.00
N CYS A 353 19.54 -3.28 1.61
CA CYS A 353 19.86 -1.90 1.97
C CYS A 353 19.87 -1.69 3.49
N ALA A 354 18.90 -2.27 4.19
CA ALA A 354 18.80 -2.20 5.65
C ALA A 354 19.78 -3.15 6.38
N GLY A 355 20.60 -3.92 5.68
CA GLY A 355 21.43 -4.98 6.26
C GLY A 355 20.60 -6.16 6.80
N GLY A 356 19.40 -6.34 6.28
CA GLY A 356 18.54 -7.49 6.48
C GLY A 356 18.74 -8.56 5.41
N VAL A 357 17.92 -9.60 5.49
CA VAL A 357 17.86 -10.68 4.51
C VAL A 357 16.41 -10.88 4.06
N LEU A 358 16.24 -11.31 2.82
CA LEU A 358 14.94 -11.79 2.37
C LEU A 358 14.64 -13.09 3.11
N GLY A 359 13.54 -13.12 3.85
CA GLY A 359 13.22 -14.19 4.76
C GLY A 359 11.73 -14.32 4.95
N HIS A 360 11.25 -15.55 4.80
CA HIS A 360 9.87 -15.93 5.07
C HIS A 360 9.59 -15.98 6.57
N ARG A 361 8.42 -15.51 7.00
CA ARG A 361 7.97 -15.67 8.38
C ARG A 361 7.64 -17.14 8.67
N PRO A 362 8.29 -17.80 9.66
CA PRO A 362 7.99 -19.20 10.01
C PRO A 362 6.53 -19.47 10.38
N ASP A 363 5.81 -18.47 10.87
CA ASP A 363 4.40 -18.60 11.26
C ASP A 363 3.42 -18.30 10.13
N ASP A 364 3.93 -17.93 8.95
CA ASP A 364 3.12 -17.72 7.77
C ASP A 364 2.91 -19.06 7.04
N THR A 365 1.67 -19.55 7.15
CA THR A 365 1.22 -20.82 6.59
C THR A 365 0.62 -20.66 5.18
N ASP A 366 0.51 -19.43 4.67
CA ASP A 366 -0.13 -19.17 3.38
C ASP A 366 0.74 -19.57 2.19
N VAL A 367 2.06 -19.69 2.40
CA VAL A 367 3.04 -20.07 1.37
C VAL A 367 4.01 -21.11 1.89
N ALA A 368 4.66 -21.83 0.97
CA ALA A 368 5.65 -22.81 1.35
C ALA A 368 6.84 -22.16 2.09
N ASN A 369 7.46 -22.90 3.00
CA ASN A 369 8.59 -22.37 3.76
C ASN A 369 9.71 -21.86 2.83
N SER A 370 10.31 -20.73 3.18
CA SER A 370 11.35 -20.05 2.40
C SER A 370 10.92 -19.55 1.01
N THR A 371 9.60 -19.48 0.74
CA THR A 371 9.10 -18.82 -0.47
C THR A 371 8.68 -17.38 -0.17
N PHE A 372 8.70 -16.55 -1.21
CA PHE A 372 8.26 -15.16 -1.09
C PHE A 372 6.74 -15.08 -0.95
N HIS A 373 6.25 -14.42 0.08
CA HIS A 373 4.84 -14.11 0.28
C HIS A 373 4.41 -12.97 -0.64
N TYR A 374 3.76 -13.31 -1.75
CA TYR A 374 3.02 -12.35 -2.57
C TYR A 374 1.67 -12.05 -1.94
N VAL A 375 1.34 -10.77 -1.77
CA VAL A 375 0.07 -10.35 -1.19
C VAL A 375 -1.02 -10.37 -2.25
N VAL A 376 -1.74 -11.51 -2.34
CA VAL A 376 -2.78 -11.75 -3.37
C VAL A 376 -4.08 -11.01 -3.10
N ARG A 377 -4.44 -10.92 -1.81
CA ARG A 377 -5.65 -10.23 -1.36
C ARG A 377 -5.36 -8.75 -1.16
N SER A 378 -6.41 -7.93 -1.16
CA SER A 378 -6.27 -6.51 -0.84
C SER A 378 -5.59 -6.29 0.51
N ALA A 379 -4.47 -5.54 0.51
CA ALA A 379 -3.80 -5.08 1.73
C ALA A 379 -4.56 -3.97 2.49
N LYS A 380 -5.66 -3.47 1.93
CA LYS A 380 -6.56 -2.57 2.64
C LYS A 380 -7.49 -3.39 3.51
N THR A 381 -7.24 -3.40 4.82
CA THR A 381 -8.09 -4.05 5.84
C THR A 381 -8.72 -3.00 6.77
N GLY A 382 -9.90 -3.28 7.32
CA GLY A 382 -10.63 -2.35 8.21
C GLY A 382 -11.71 -1.49 7.53
N GLY A 383 -12.50 -0.77 8.34
CA GLY A 383 -13.70 -0.05 7.90
C GLY A 383 -13.46 1.21 7.07
N GLY A 384 -12.28 1.84 7.19
CA GLY A 384 -11.93 3.08 6.47
C GLY A 384 -11.57 2.91 4.99
N HIS A 385 -11.76 1.72 4.41
CA HIS A 385 -11.32 1.37 3.06
C HIS A 385 -12.45 0.89 2.14
N GLY A 386 -13.70 1.20 2.48
CA GLY A 386 -14.88 0.77 1.71
C GLY A 386 -15.15 -0.74 1.80
N PRO A 387 -16.20 -1.22 1.10
CA PRO A 387 -16.57 -2.64 1.04
C PRO A 387 -15.44 -3.53 0.51
N ALA A 388 -15.33 -4.76 1.00
CA ALA A 388 -14.29 -5.71 0.57
C ALA A 388 -14.32 -5.99 -0.94
N SER A 389 -15.52 -6.00 -1.54
CA SER A 389 -15.74 -6.19 -2.98
C SER A 389 -15.18 -5.07 -3.86
N GLN A 390 -14.90 -3.88 -3.29
CA GLN A 390 -14.34 -2.74 -4.02
C GLN A 390 -12.82 -2.64 -3.86
N ARG A 391 -12.19 -3.62 -3.22
CA ARG A 391 -10.76 -3.60 -2.95
C ARG A 391 -10.03 -4.47 -3.96
N ASN A 392 -9.05 -3.89 -4.63
CA ASN A 392 -8.26 -4.61 -5.63
C ASN A 392 -7.39 -5.69 -4.96
N GLY A 393 -7.49 -6.91 -5.45
CA GLY A 393 -6.46 -7.93 -5.25
C GLY A 393 -5.24 -7.70 -6.13
N LEU A 394 -4.33 -8.69 -6.16
CA LEU A 394 -3.12 -8.65 -6.97
C LEU A 394 -3.43 -8.65 -8.47
N ILE A 395 -4.31 -9.55 -8.93
CA ILE A 395 -4.67 -9.64 -10.35
C ILE A 395 -5.40 -8.37 -10.79
N ASP A 396 -6.34 -7.85 -9.98
CA ASP A 396 -7.01 -6.57 -10.26
C ASP A 396 -6.00 -5.43 -10.40
N SER A 397 -4.94 -5.46 -9.60
CA SER A 397 -3.87 -4.46 -9.66
C SER A 397 -3.05 -4.61 -10.95
N TRP A 398 -2.77 -5.82 -11.41
CA TRP A 398 -2.14 -6.03 -12.72
C TRP A 398 -2.99 -5.51 -13.87
N VAL A 399 -4.29 -5.84 -13.87
CA VAL A 399 -5.23 -5.36 -14.89
C VAL A 399 -5.30 -3.84 -14.87
N ARG A 400 -5.43 -3.24 -13.68
CA ARG A 400 -5.62 -1.80 -13.54
C ARG A 400 -4.38 -0.99 -13.87
N TYR A 401 -3.20 -1.43 -13.43
CA TYR A 401 -1.97 -0.64 -13.53
C TYR A 401 -1.06 -1.08 -14.67
N GLY A 402 -1.35 -2.21 -15.32
CA GLY A 402 -0.53 -2.76 -16.39
C GLY A 402 -1.03 -2.47 -17.80
N LYS A 403 -2.27 -2.01 -17.96
CA LYS A 403 -2.92 -1.86 -19.29
C LYS A 403 -2.77 -0.51 -19.95
N SER A 404 -2.82 0.56 -19.16
CA SER A 404 -2.94 1.91 -19.70
C SER A 404 -2.17 2.90 -18.85
N ASP A 405 -1.56 3.87 -19.54
CA ASP A 405 -0.92 4.98 -18.89
C ASP A 405 -2.01 5.85 -18.25
N PRO A 406 -1.96 6.11 -16.93
CA PRO A 406 -2.92 6.97 -16.26
C PRO A 406 -3.00 8.39 -16.85
N ARG A 407 -1.98 8.86 -17.57
CA ARG A 407 -2.02 10.12 -18.34
C ARG A 407 -3.13 10.12 -19.39
N ASN A 408 -3.44 8.96 -19.98
CA ASN A 408 -4.49 8.81 -20.99
C ASN A 408 -5.92 8.84 -20.39
N GLU A 409 -6.08 8.89 -19.06
CA GLU A 409 -7.37 9.12 -18.40
C GLU A 409 -7.76 10.62 -18.36
N TYR A 410 -6.93 11.48 -18.96
CA TYR A 410 -7.11 12.93 -19.02
C TYR A 410 -7.25 13.35 -20.48
N ASP A 411 -8.07 14.38 -20.73
CA ASP A 411 -7.99 15.11 -22.01
C ASP A 411 -6.65 15.87 -22.11
N ASP A 412 -6.27 16.24 -23.34
CA ASP A 412 -4.97 16.84 -23.61
C ASP A 412 -4.76 18.19 -22.88
N GLU A 413 -5.82 18.97 -22.68
CA GLU A 413 -5.74 20.24 -21.93
C GLU A 413 -5.43 19.99 -20.45
N SER A 414 -6.21 19.10 -19.82
CA SER A 414 -6.03 18.72 -18.41
C SER A 414 -4.69 18.04 -18.17
N ALA A 415 -4.23 17.22 -19.12
CA ALA A 415 -2.90 16.62 -19.07
C ALA A 415 -1.80 17.69 -19.16
N GLY A 416 -1.91 18.64 -20.09
CA GLY A 416 -0.97 19.75 -20.23
C GLY A 416 -0.88 20.63 -18.97
N ILE A 417 -2.01 20.92 -18.31
CA ILE A 417 -2.03 21.67 -17.04
C ILE A 417 -1.32 20.89 -15.92
N ALA A 418 -1.48 19.56 -15.87
CA ALA A 418 -0.78 18.73 -14.91
C ALA A 418 0.74 18.73 -15.18
N GLU A 419 1.15 18.55 -16.44
CA GLU A 419 2.56 18.56 -16.86
C GLU A 419 3.24 19.91 -16.63
N GLU A 420 2.49 21.03 -16.77
CA GLU A 420 2.96 22.38 -16.40
C GLU A 420 3.30 22.47 -14.91
N ALA A 421 2.48 21.86 -14.05
CA ALA A 421 2.63 21.93 -12.60
C ALA A 421 3.66 20.94 -12.05
N LEU A 422 3.83 19.76 -12.66
CA LEU A 422 4.63 18.66 -12.11
C LEU A 422 6.15 18.94 -12.14
N ASP A 423 6.85 18.50 -11.11
CA ASP A 423 8.30 18.59 -11.05
C ASP A 423 8.94 17.63 -12.07
N LYS A 424 9.47 18.22 -13.14
CA LYS A 424 10.06 17.48 -14.27
C LYS A 424 11.22 16.58 -13.87
N LEU A 425 12.01 16.95 -12.86
CA LEU A 425 13.14 16.12 -12.40
C LEU A 425 12.64 14.88 -11.70
N ILE A 426 11.66 15.00 -10.80
CA ILE A 426 11.06 13.85 -10.11
C ILE A 426 10.32 12.96 -11.13
N VAL A 427 9.48 13.55 -11.99
CA VAL A 427 8.77 12.79 -13.04
C VAL A 427 9.73 11.99 -13.92
N LYS A 428 10.81 12.63 -14.39
CA LYS A 428 11.84 11.96 -15.19
C LYS A 428 12.58 10.87 -14.40
N ALA A 429 12.95 11.14 -13.15
CA ALA A 429 13.69 10.20 -12.32
C ALA A 429 12.93 8.88 -12.10
N PHE A 430 11.61 8.93 -12.05
CA PHE A 430 10.75 7.75 -11.88
C PHE A 430 10.10 7.25 -13.18
N GLY A 431 10.48 7.81 -14.33
CA GLY A 431 9.97 7.38 -15.64
C GLY A 431 8.45 7.59 -15.79
N TYR A 432 7.91 8.69 -15.26
CA TYR A 432 6.48 9.02 -15.31
C TYR A 432 6.11 10.06 -16.39
N GLY A 433 7.02 10.42 -17.29
CA GLY A 433 6.80 11.46 -18.30
C GLY A 433 7.33 11.10 -19.66
#